data_AF-A0A0V1DTG5-F1
#
_entry.id   AF-A0A0V1DTG5-F1
#
_cell.length_a   1.000
_cell.length_b   1.000
_cell.length_c   1.000
_cell.angle_alpha   90.00
_cell.angle_beta   90.00
_cell.angle_gamma   90.00
#
_symmetry.space_group_name_H-M   'P 1'
#
loop_
_entity.id
_entity.type
_entity.pdbx_description
1 polymer ?
#
loop_
_entity_poly.entity_id
_entity_poly.type
_entity_poly.pdbx_seq_one_letter_code
_entity_poly.pdbx_strand_id
1 'polypeptide(L)'
;MDDSDKADIDSTRAVQNFGSTLHFDGIRYTVKLIWLKDDAQLPNNYHKALSRLQQMEQSVKNDPQKQNSTKEVCENIWKKILWQTERVIQEEYGIYLIMQLFEKIRSPPNVELYLTVLRGAEVRTALQNDLTKVLLRFQRFRIGLQADISKKFLQTGLNEKDRDVCRFLWRSCDVPEAPCIYRFKRLCFGLVCSSFLAMSVIRHHVKKYQHQFPEAVNEVLENMYVGDLLFSVDEEESASEMVAQLRKMKKLGGFLLTKWAKRDELSYLIPSNVDPNTLYTKRQLISTTAKMYDPLRISLEPKILFQRLWQQEVDCDDKLPDNVHQKWKKWKTELMDIPEI
;
A
#
# COMPACT_ATOMS: atom_id res chain seq x y z
N MET A 1 -9.63 13.57 -28.42
CA MET A 1 -9.58 13.95 -27.00
C MET A 1 -8.52 13.08 -26.38
N ASP A 2 -7.43 13.71 -25.99
CA ASP A 2 -6.18 13.06 -25.58
C ASP A 2 -6.37 12.37 -24.22
N ASP A 3 -5.73 11.21 -23.99
CA ASP A 3 -5.90 10.44 -22.74
C ASP A 3 -5.32 11.18 -21.50
N SER A 4 -4.44 12.17 -21.73
CA SER A 4 -3.94 13.10 -20.71
C SER A 4 -5.03 14.02 -20.15
N ASP A 5 -5.94 14.50 -20.99
CA ASP A 5 -7.02 15.43 -20.58
C ASP A 5 -8.08 14.72 -19.73
N LYS A 6 -8.31 13.41 -19.96
CA LYS A 6 -9.22 12.60 -19.12
C LYS A 6 -8.67 12.36 -17.72
N ALA A 7 -7.37 12.09 -17.59
CA ALA A 7 -6.73 11.85 -16.30
C ALA A 7 -6.82 13.07 -15.36
N ASP A 8 -6.76 14.28 -15.90
CA ASP A 8 -6.81 15.53 -15.11
C ASP A 8 -8.25 15.89 -14.67
N ILE A 9 -9.24 15.61 -15.53
CA ILE A 9 -10.67 15.76 -15.22
C ILE A 9 -11.11 14.75 -14.16
N ASP A 10 -10.71 13.48 -14.27
CA ASP A 10 -11.02 12.44 -13.29
C ASP A 10 -10.33 12.69 -11.94
N SER A 11 -9.14 13.30 -11.95
CA SER A 11 -8.43 13.75 -10.75
C SER A 11 -9.18 14.85 -10.01
N THR A 12 -9.71 15.83 -10.74
CA THR A 12 -10.46 16.95 -10.18
C THR A 12 -11.79 16.50 -9.59
N ARG A 13 -12.52 15.62 -10.30
CA ARG A 13 -13.77 15.02 -9.81
C ARG A 13 -13.54 14.15 -8.57
N ALA A 14 -12.47 13.37 -8.54
CA ALA A 14 -12.09 12.54 -7.39
C ALA A 14 -11.81 13.37 -6.13
N VAL A 15 -11.12 14.52 -6.28
CA VAL A 15 -10.84 15.44 -5.16
C VAL A 15 -12.11 16.13 -4.66
N GLN A 16 -12.99 16.57 -5.57
CA GLN A 16 -14.27 17.18 -5.20
C GLN A 16 -15.23 16.19 -4.51
N ASN A 17 -15.33 14.96 -5.03
CA ASN A 17 -16.10 13.89 -4.40
C ASN A 17 -15.53 13.50 -3.03
N PHE A 18 -14.21 13.50 -2.88
CA PHE A 18 -13.60 13.24 -1.58
C PHE A 18 -14.00 14.29 -0.53
N GLY A 19 -13.93 15.58 -0.88
CA GLY A 19 -14.24 16.67 0.05
C GLY A 19 -15.69 16.63 0.57
N SER A 20 -16.64 16.28 -0.29
CA SER A 20 -18.08 16.22 0.07
C SER A 20 -18.49 14.95 0.82
N THR A 21 -17.69 13.89 0.75
CA THR A 21 -18.03 12.58 1.32
C THR A 21 -17.24 12.20 2.57
N LEU A 22 -16.24 13.00 2.92
CA LEU A 22 -15.43 12.81 4.11
C LEU A 22 -16.23 13.16 5.38
N HIS A 23 -16.32 12.22 6.30
CA HIS A 23 -16.94 12.42 7.61
C HIS A 23 -15.95 12.06 8.73
N PHE A 24 -15.95 12.83 9.82
CA PHE A 24 -15.14 12.55 11.01
C PHE A 24 -16.04 12.47 12.24
N ASP A 25 -16.06 11.32 12.90
CA ASP A 25 -16.94 11.06 14.06
C ASP A 25 -16.30 11.45 15.42
N GLY A 26 -15.15 12.14 15.39
CA GLY A 26 -14.35 12.46 16.58
C GLY A 26 -13.27 11.43 16.90
N ILE A 27 -13.36 10.23 16.32
CA ILE A 27 -12.42 9.13 16.54
C ILE A 27 -11.76 8.72 15.22
N ARG A 28 -12.52 8.70 14.13
CA ARG A 28 -12.10 8.15 12.83
C ARG A 28 -12.75 8.88 11.66
N TYR A 29 -12.00 8.95 10.56
CA TYR A 29 -12.49 9.40 9.27
C TYR A 29 -13.18 8.27 8.50
N THR A 30 -14.35 8.55 7.92
CA THR A 30 -15.09 7.65 7.03
C THR A 30 -15.16 8.29 5.64
N VAL A 31 -14.92 7.48 4.60
CA VAL A 31 -14.93 7.90 3.20
C VAL A 31 -15.89 7.06 2.36
N LYS A 32 -16.33 7.61 1.23
CA LYS A 32 -16.99 6.86 0.16
C LYS A 32 -15.99 6.45 -0.92
N LEU A 33 -16.30 5.39 -1.64
CA LEU A 33 -15.52 5.00 -2.81
C LEU A 33 -15.76 5.98 -3.97
N ILE A 34 -14.74 6.13 -4.80
CA ILE A 34 -14.77 7.00 -5.96
C ILE A 34 -15.19 6.16 -7.15
N TRP A 35 -16.46 6.30 -7.51
CA TRP A 35 -17.07 5.65 -8.65
C TRP A 35 -16.89 6.51 -9.90
N LEU A 36 -16.52 5.90 -11.03
CA LEU A 36 -16.45 6.60 -12.33
C LEU A 36 -17.84 6.98 -12.84
N LYS A 37 -18.84 6.13 -12.56
CA LYS A 37 -20.25 6.32 -12.90
C LYS A 37 -21.08 6.05 -11.65
N ASP A 38 -22.04 6.92 -11.36
CA ASP A 38 -22.86 6.83 -10.15
C ASP A 38 -23.77 5.58 -10.14
N ASP A 39 -24.05 4.99 -11.31
CA ASP A 39 -24.85 3.77 -11.51
C ASP A 39 -24.02 2.52 -11.88
N ALA A 40 -22.75 2.46 -11.49
CA ALA A 40 -21.88 1.32 -11.82
C ALA A 40 -22.36 0.00 -11.17
N GLN A 41 -23.17 -0.77 -11.89
CA GLN A 41 -23.48 -2.15 -11.51
C GLN A 41 -22.31 -3.04 -11.90
N LEU A 42 -21.61 -3.55 -10.89
CA LEU A 42 -20.52 -4.50 -11.09
C LEU A 42 -21.07 -5.93 -11.08
N PRO A 43 -20.58 -6.81 -11.98
CA PRO A 43 -21.10 -8.16 -12.12
C PRO A 43 -20.77 -9.02 -10.89
N ASN A 44 -21.68 -9.91 -10.52
CA ASN A 44 -21.42 -10.90 -9.47
C ASN A 44 -20.30 -11.85 -9.95
N ASN A 45 -19.20 -11.87 -9.20
CA ASN A 45 -18.01 -12.68 -9.48
C ASN A 45 -17.77 -13.79 -8.44
N TYR A 46 -18.80 -14.20 -7.69
CA TYR A 46 -18.71 -15.21 -6.63
C TYR A 46 -17.97 -16.48 -7.06
N HIS A 47 -18.36 -17.07 -8.19
CA HIS A 47 -17.74 -18.31 -8.69
C HIS A 47 -16.25 -18.15 -9.00
N LYS A 48 -15.83 -16.98 -9.49
CA LYS A 48 -14.41 -16.67 -9.74
C LYS A 48 -13.65 -16.56 -8.42
N ALA A 49 -14.22 -15.88 -7.43
CA ALA A 49 -13.62 -15.76 -6.09
C ALA A 49 -13.51 -17.13 -5.40
N LEU A 50 -14.54 -17.97 -5.51
CA LEU A 50 -14.56 -19.32 -4.94
C LEU A 50 -13.51 -20.23 -5.58
N SER A 51 -13.45 -20.27 -6.92
CA SER A 51 -12.44 -21.05 -7.63
C SER A 51 -11.03 -20.64 -7.23
N ARG A 52 -10.79 -19.34 -7.05
CA ARG A 52 -9.48 -18.84 -6.64
C ARG A 52 -9.15 -19.19 -5.18
N LEU A 53 -10.12 -19.15 -4.28
CA LEU A 53 -9.96 -19.60 -2.89
C LEU A 53 -9.55 -21.09 -2.86
N GLN A 54 -10.26 -21.94 -3.62
CA GLN A 54 -9.95 -23.37 -3.71
C GLN A 54 -8.56 -23.64 -4.28
N GLN A 55 -8.14 -22.89 -5.31
CA GLN A 55 -6.78 -22.99 -5.86
C GLN A 55 -5.71 -22.62 -4.82
N MET A 56 -5.96 -21.58 -4.03
CA MET A 56 -5.06 -21.19 -2.94
C MET A 56 -4.98 -22.30 -1.89
N GLU A 57 -6.13 -22.82 -1.42
CA GLU A 57 -6.18 -23.91 -0.45
C GLU A 57 -5.42 -25.14 -0.94
N GLN A 58 -5.59 -25.50 -2.22
CA GLN A 58 -4.86 -26.63 -2.81
C GLN A 58 -3.35 -26.36 -2.90
N SER A 59 -2.95 -25.14 -3.27
CA SER A 59 -1.54 -24.74 -3.29
C SER A 59 -0.91 -24.79 -1.91
N VAL A 60 -1.65 -24.43 -0.85
CA VAL A 60 -1.17 -24.52 0.54
C VAL A 60 -1.10 -25.98 0.98
N LYS A 61 -2.09 -26.82 0.62
CA LYS A 61 -2.07 -28.25 0.94
C LYS A 61 -0.90 -29.01 0.31
N ASN A 62 -0.50 -28.62 -0.89
CA ASN A 62 0.56 -29.28 -1.65
C ASN A 62 1.99 -28.92 -1.18
N ASP A 63 2.16 -27.98 -0.25
CA ASP A 63 3.48 -27.52 0.21
C ASP A 63 3.58 -27.56 1.75
N PRO A 64 4.29 -28.56 2.33
CA PRO A 64 4.39 -28.76 3.78
C PRO A 64 5.07 -27.60 4.53
N GLN A 65 6.01 -26.89 3.90
CA GLN A 65 6.65 -25.69 4.49
C GLN A 65 5.67 -24.51 4.52
N LYS A 66 4.83 -24.40 3.48
CA LYS A 66 3.73 -23.43 3.47
C LYS A 66 2.62 -23.79 4.42
N GLN A 67 2.29 -25.05 4.67
CA GLN A 67 1.18 -25.41 5.56
C GLN A 67 1.33 -24.83 6.97
N ASN A 68 2.47 -25.05 7.63
CA ASN A 68 2.68 -24.57 9.00
C ASN A 68 2.73 -23.04 9.05
N SER A 69 3.47 -22.42 8.12
CA SER A 69 3.57 -20.95 8.03
C SER A 69 2.23 -20.31 7.67
N THR A 70 1.45 -20.92 6.77
CA THR A 70 0.19 -20.37 6.29
C THR A 70 -0.94 -20.58 7.28
N LYS A 71 -1.01 -21.70 8.00
CA LYS A 71 -2.07 -21.91 9.00
C LYS A 71 -1.98 -20.89 10.13
N GLU A 72 -0.77 -20.70 10.67
CA GLU A 72 -0.52 -19.73 11.73
C GLU A 72 -0.68 -18.27 11.24
N VAL A 73 -0.19 -17.95 10.03
CA VAL A 73 -0.42 -16.63 9.42
C VAL A 73 -1.90 -16.41 9.16
N CYS A 74 -2.60 -17.35 8.54
CA CYS A 74 -4.02 -17.24 8.23
C CYS A 74 -4.81 -17.03 9.51
N GLU A 75 -4.56 -17.78 10.57
CA GLU A 75 -5.25 -17.56 11.85
C GLU A 75 -4.89 -16.21 12.50
N ASN A 76 -3.61 -15.80 12.47
CA ASN A 76 -3.17 -14.54 13.06
C ASN A 76 -3.66 -13.31 12.26
N ILE A 77 -3.65 -13.38 10.93
CA ILE A 77 -4.21 -12.38 10.04
C ILE A 77 -5.74 -12.38 10.19
N TRP A 78 -6.37 -13.56 10.24
CA TRP A 78 -7.81 -13.71 10.42
C TRP A 78 -8.27 -13.05 11.71
N LYS A 79 -7.62 -13.34 12.85
CA LYS A 79 -7.87 -12.67 14.13
C LYS A 79 -7.72 -11.15 14.03
N LYS A 80 -6.77 -10.64 13.24
CA LYS A 80 -6.56 -9.19 13.03
C LYS A 80 -7.61 -8.55 12.10
N ILE A 81 -8.07 -9.27 11.09
CA ILE A 81 -9.06 -8.81 10.10
C ILE A 81 -10.48 -8.89 10.67
N LEU A 82 -10.78 -9.86 11.54
CA LEU A 82 -12.12 -10.11 12.07
C LEU A 82 -12.72 -8.91 12.82
N TRP A 83 -11.90 -8.13 13.54
CA TRP A 83 -12.33 -6.87 14.17
C TRP A 83 -12.74 -5.76 13.18
N GLN A 84 -12.51 -5.97 11.89
CA GLN A 84 -12.64 -4.96 10.83
C GLN A 84 -13.60 -5.41 9.73
N THR A 85 -14.20 -6.59 9.89
CA THR A 85 -15.14 -7.17 8.95
C THR A 85 -16.45 -7.52 9.66
N GLU A 86 -17.48 -7.80 8.88
CA GLU A 86 -18.71 -8.44 9.37
C GLU A 86 -19.13 -9.55 8.44
N ARG A 87 -19.78 -10.56 9.02
CA ARG A 87 -20.35 -11.68 8.28
C ARG A 87 -21.63 -11.20 7.59
N VAL A 88 -21.80 -11.61 6.33
CA VAL A 88 -22.99 -11.31 5.53
C VAL A 88 -23.81 -12.59 5.38
N ILE A 89 -25.13 -12.49 5.55
CA ILE A 89 -26.07 -13.63 5.47
C ILE A 89 -26.64 -13.80 4.06
N GLN A 90 -26.72 -12.72 3.26
CA GLN A 90 -27.27 -12.76 1.89
C GLN A 90 -26.20 -13.07 0.83
N GLU A 91 -26.46 -14.10 0.03
CA GLU A 91 -25.50 -14.71 -0.91
C GLU A 91 -25.57 -14.14 -2.34
N GLU A 92 -26.72 -13.58 -2.76
CA GLU A 92 -27.05 -13.51 -4.20
C GLU A 92 -26.52 -12.28 -4.96
N TYR A 93 -26.30 -11.13 -4.30
CA TYR A 93 -25.93 -9.88 -4.99
C TYR A 93 -24.72 -9.24 -4.34
N GLY A 94 -23.54 -9.37 -4.94
CA GLY A 94 -22.33 -8.72 -4.45
C GLY A 94 -21.08 -9.00 -5.27
N ILE A 95 -20.07 -8.17 -5.05
CA ILE A 95 -18.75 -8.30 -5.67
C ILE A 95 -17.79 -8.79 -4.60
N TYR A 96 -17.08 -9.86 -4.94
CA TYR A 96 -16.16 -10.54 -4.07
C TYR A 96 -14.73 -10.19 -4.48
N LEU A 97 -14.02 -9.53 -3.58
CA LEU A 97 -12.57 -9.35 -3.64
C LEU A 97 -11.90 -10.71 -3.73
N ILE A 98 -10.96 -10.82 -4.65
CA ILE A 98 -10.20 -12.04 -4.83
C ILE A 98 -9.05 -12.03 -3.85
N MET A 99 -9.08 -12.98 -2.92
CA MET A 99 -8.04 -13.16 -1.93
C MET A 99 -6.84 -13.89 -2.54
N GLN A 100 -5.66 -13.30 -2.41
CA GLN A 100 -4.38 -13.87 -2.82
C GLN A 100 -3.40 -13.81 -1.66
N LEU A 101 -2.81 -14.96 -1.32
CA LEU A 101 -1.67 -15.02 -0.42
C LEU A 101 -0.41 -14.71 -1.21
N PHE A 102 0.37 -13.74 -0.72
CA PHE A 102 1.72 -13.49 -1.22
C PHE A 102 2.72 -13.79 -0.11
N GLU A 103 3.70 -14.64 -0.41
CA GLU A 103 4.89 -14.73 0.42
C GLU A 103 5.74 -13.49 0.21
N LYS A 104 5.89 -12.69 1.26
CA LYS A 104 6.90 -11.65 1.29
C LYS A 104 8.22 -12.35 1.54
N ILE A 105 9.10 -12.30 0.54
CA ILE A 105 10.48 -12.73 0.65
C ILE A 105 11.22 -11.67 1.49
N ARG A 106 11.02 -11.71 2.80
CA ARG A 106 11.84 -11.05 3.81
C ARG A 106 12.40 -12.12 4.73
N SER A 107 13.45 -11.83 5.48
CA SER A 107 13.86 -12.65 6.61
C SER A 107 13.36 -12.01 7.90
N PRO A 108 12.47 -12.66 8.68
CA PRO A 108 11.79 -13.92 8.38
C PRO A 108 10.69 -13.77 7.31
N PRO A 109 10.37 -14.84 6.56
CA PRO A 109 9.33 -14.81 5.52
C PRO A 109 7.99 -14.51 6.18
N ASN A 110 7.32 -13.47 5.72
CA ASN A 110 5.99 -13.08 6.19
C ASN A 110 5.01 -13.26 5.05
N VAL A 111 3.96 -14.05 5.25
CA VAL A 111 2.88 -14.18 4.29
C VAL A 111 1.92 -12.99 4.49
N GLU A 112 1.66 -12.23 3.43
CA GLU A 112 0.71 -11.11 3.42
C GLU A 112 -0.50 -11.44 2.54
N LEU A 113 -1.70 -11.07 3.01
CA LEU A 113 -2.94 -11.23 2.29
C LEU A 113 -3.21 -9.99 1.42
N TYR A 114 -3.30 -10.18 0.10
CA TYR A 114 -3.71 -9.14 -0.83
C TYR A 114 -5.10 -9.46 -1.38
N LEU A 115 -5.91 -8.42 -1.54
CA LEU A 115 -7.28 -8.51 -2.05
C LEU A 115 -7.34 -7.72 -3.34
N THR A 116 -7.55 -8.38 -4.47
CA THR A 116 -7.60 -7.69 -5.76
C THR A 116 -9.04 -7.60 -6.24
N VAL A 117 -9.48 -6.40 -6.63
CA VAL A 117 -10.75 -6.18 -7.32
C VAL A 117 -10.54 -6.50 -8.80
N LEU A 118 -11.44 -7.31 -9.38
CA LEU A 118 -11.53 -7.42 -10.84
C LEU A 118 -12.04 -6.07 -11.39
N ARG A 119 -11.24 -5.42 -12.24
CA ARG A 119 -11.43 -4.10 -12.91
C ARG A 119 -12.85 -3.51 -12.84
N GLY A 120 -12.95 -2.25 -12.42
CA GLY A 120 -14.23 -1.51 -12.38
C GLY A 120 -14.25 -0.17 -11.62
N ALA A 121 -13.24 0.10 -10.78
CA ALA A 121 -13.10 1.38 -10.08
C ALA A 121 -11.79 2.07 -10.49
N GLU A 122 -11.75 2.61 -11.71
CA GLU A 122 -10.53 3.16 -12.30
C GLU A 122 -10.45 4.67 -12.11
N VAL A 123 -10.04 5.12 -10.93
CA VAL A 123 -9.34 6.41 -10.82
C VAL A 123 -7.99 6.14 -10.16
N ARG A 124 -6.92 6.20 -10.96
CA ARG A 124 -5.52 6.05 -10.52
C ARG A 124 -4.90 7.43 -10.29
N THR A 125 -5.43 8.16 -9.31
CA THR A 125 -4.87 9.46 -8.94
C THR A 125 -3.67 9.30 -8.02
N ALA A 126 -2.46 9.49 -8.57
CA ALA A 126 -1.23 9.45 -7.79
C ALA A 126 -1.05 10.76 -7.01
N LEU A 127 -1.63 10.87 -5.81
CA LEU A 127 -1.34 11.93 -4.86
C LEU A 127 -0.03 11.64 -4.09
N GLN A 128 1.04 11.33 -4.83
CA GLN A 128 2.34 10.97 -4.26
C GLN A 128 3.33 12.10 -4.48
N ASN A 129 4.14 12.38 -3.46
CA ASN A 129 5.26 13.29 -3.61
C ASN A 129 6.31 12.71 -4.58
N ASP A 130 7.05 13.58 -5.23
CA ASP A 130 8.22 13.19 -6.02
C ASP A 130 9.23 12.52 -5.09
N LEU A 131 9.50 11.23 -5.34
CA LEU A 131 10.36 10.44 -4.48
C LEU A 131 11.77 11.01 -4.40
N THR A 132 12.27 11.57 -5.51
CA THR A 132 13.58 12.21 -5.57
C THR A 132 13.63 13.40 -4.62
N LYS A 133 12.60 14.24 -4.62
CA LYS A 133 12.53 15.41 -3.73
C LYS A 133 12.44 15.01 -2.26
N VAL A 134 11.63 13.99 -1.95
CA VAL A 134 11.52 13.43 -0.58
C VAL A 134 12.89 12.95 -0.11
N LEU A 135 13.61 12.21 -0.96
CA LEU A 135 14.89 11.62 -0.60
C LEU A 135 16.02 12.65 -0.48
N LEU A 136 16.03 13.67 -1.33
CA LEU A 136 16.96 14.80 -1.19
C LEU A 136 16.74 15.55 0.13
N ARG A 137 15.49 15.80 0.52
CA ARG A 137 15.18 16.42 1.83
C ARG A 137 15.57 15.51 2.98
N PHE A 138 15.28 14.22 2.88
CA PHE A 138 15.69 13.24 3.88
C PHE A 138 17.22 13.18 4.06
N GLN A 139 17.99 13.31 2.98
CA GLN A 139 19.46 13.30 3.03
C GLN A 139 20.08 14.62 3.50
N ARG A 140 19.28 15.68 3.69
CA ARG A 140 19.77 17.02 3.99
C ARG A 140 20.50 17.14 5.33
N PHE A 141 19.99 16.48 6.37
CA PHE A 141 20.48 16.64 7.73
C PHE A 141 21.08 15.33 8.30
N ARG A 142 21.77 15.46 9.43
CA ARG A 142 22.58 14.39 10.04
C ARG A 142 21.73 13.20 10.49
N ILE A 143 20.63 13.46 11.19
CA ILE A 143 19.78 12.44 11.79
C ILE A 143 18.59 12.21 10.87
N GLY A 144 18.55 11.05 10.21
CA GLY A 144 17.41 10.61 9.42
C GLY A 144 16.41 9.80 10.24
N LEU A 145 15.12 10.13 10.13
CA LEU A 145 14.02 9.46 10.80
C LEU A 145 13.00 8.92 9.79
N GLN A 146 12.64 7.65 9.96
CA GLN A 146 11.58 7.00 9.21
C GLN A 146 10.43 6.61 10.15
N ALA A 147 9.20 6.82 9.72
CA ALA A 147 8.00 6.32 10.40
C ALA A 147 6.98 5.75 9.41
N ASP A 148 6.27 4.70 9.84
CA ASP A 148 5.19 4.04 9.09
C ASP A 148 3.83 4.37 9.72
N ILE A 149 2.84 4.74 8.90
CA ILE A 149 1.44 4.78 9.34
C ILE A 149 0.88 3.36 9.38
N SER A 150 0.86 2.80 10.59
CA SER A 150 0.46 1.41 10.84
C SER A 150 -0.89 1.09 10.20
N LYS A 151 -0.93 0.18 9.23
CA LYS A 151 -2.21 -0.26 8.64
C LYS A 151 -3.07 0.92 8.13
N LYS A 152 -2.46 1.92 7.49
CA LYS A 152 -3.10 3.18 7.03
C LYS A 152 -4.50 3.02 6.43
N PHE A 153 -4.74 2.00 5.60
CA PHE A 153 -6.06 1.77 5.00
C PHE A 153 -7.09 1.38 6.07
N LEU A 154 -6.73 0.45 6.95
CA LEU A 154 -7.57 -0.05 8.02
C LEU A 154 -7.78 0.95 9.16
N GLN A 155 -7.13 2.11 9.13
CA GLN A 155 -7.42 3.22 10.04
C GLN A 155 -8.53 4.13 9.51
N THR A 156 -8.90 4.00 8.22
CA THR A 156 -9.98 4.76 7.58
C THR A 156 -11.25 3.91 7.45
N GLY A 157 -12.39 4.45 7.87
CA GLY A 157 -13.70 3.80 7.75
C GLY A 157 -14.25 3.86 6.33
N LEU A 158 -15.04 2.86 5.96
CA LEU A 158 -15.75 2.80 4.68
C LEU A 158 -17.24 3.04 4.90
N ASN A 159 -17.84 3.89 4.06
CA ASN A 159 -19.27 4.16 4.09
C ASN A 159 -20.08 2.87 3.87
N GLU A 160 -21.18 2.72 4.58
CA GLU A 160 -22.01 1.50 4.57
C GLU A 160 -22.48 1.08 3.18
N LYS A 161 -22.83 2.05 2.33
CA LYS A 161 -23.29 1.79 0.97
C LYS A 161 -22.20 1.16 0.08
N ASP A 162 -20.93 1.43 0.37
CA ASP A 162 -19.80 0.95 -0.41
C ASP A 162 -19.18 -0.34 0.18
N ARG A 163 -19.63 -0.83 1.35
CA ARG A 163 -19.03 -2.02 1.98
C ARG A 163 -19.27 -3.30 1.18
N ASP A 164 -20.36 -3.36 0.43
CA ASP A 164 -20.75 -4.57 -0.31
C ASP A 164 -19.90 -4.85 -1.55
N VAL A 165 -19.14 -3.85 -2.00
CA VAL A 165 -18.16 -4.03 -3.08
C VAL A 165 -16.81 -4.53 -2.56
N CYS A 166 -16.67 -4.61 -1.23
CA CYS A 166 -15.52 -5.13 -0.51
C CYS A 166 -15.84 -6.46 0.19
N ARG A 167 -16.74 -7.28 -0.38
CA ARG A 167 -17.02 -8.63 0.14
C ARG A 167 -15.87 -9.56 -0.21
N PHE A 168 -15.68 -10.64 0.54
CA PHE A 168 -14.70 -11.68 0.23
C PHE A 168 -15.11 -13.00 0.88
N LEU A 169 -14.57 -14.11 0.37
CA LEU A 169 -14.87 -15.46 0.83
C LEU A 169 -13.76 -15.96 1.76
N TRP A 170 -14.16 -16.58 2.87
CA TRP A 170 -13.22 -17.20 3.80
C TRP A 170 -13.80 -18.45 4.48
N ARG A 171 -12.94 -19.46 4.66
CA ARG A 171 -13.16 -20.62 5.55
C ARG A 171 -11.84 -21.07 6.16
N SER A 172 -11.94 -21.83 7.24
CA SER A 172 -10.77 -22.55 7.78
C SER A 172 -10.42 -23.70 6.83
N CYS A 173 -9.12 -23.87 6.56
CA CYS A 173 -8.59 -24.87 5.60
C CYS A 173 -9.00 -26.32 5.91
N ASP A 174 -9.40 -26.57 7.15
CA ASP A 174 -9.75 -27.90 7.66
C ASP A 174 -11.26 -28.21 7.59
N VAL A 175 -12.08 -27.24 7.16
CA VAL A 175 -13.54 -27.38 7.21
C VAL A 175 -14.10 -27.65 5.79
N PRO A 176 -14.83 -28.76 5.58
CA PRO A 176 -15.40 -29.11 4.28
C PRO A 176 -16.61 -28.26 3.87
N GLU A 177 -17.07 -27.38 4.76
CA GLU A 177 -18.23 -26.51 4.55
C GLU A 177 -18.00 -25.44 3.48
N ALA A 178 -19.10 -24.89 2.98
CA ALA A 178 -19.08 -23.74 2.08
C ALA A 178 -18.42 -22.52 2.77
N PRO A 179 -17.63 -21.72 2.03
CA PRO A 179 -16.98 -20.56 2.62
C PRO A 179 -18.00 -19.51 3.06
N CYS A 180 -17.71 -18.88 4.19
CA CYS A 180 -18.50 -17.78 4.70
C CYS A 180 -18.18 -16.48 3.94
N ILE A 181 -19.19 -15.62 3.79
CA ILE A 181 -19.06 -14.30 3.17
C ILE A 181 -18.80 -13.26 4.25
N TYR A 182 -17.76 -12.46 4.05
CA TYR A 182 -17.40 -11.33 4.90
C TYR A 182 -17.33 -10.05 4.07
N ARG A 183 -17.52 -8.89 4.71
CA ARG A 183 -17.27 -7.58 4.10
C ARG A 183 -16.45 -6.66 4.98
N PHE A 184 -15.62 -5.82 4.38
CA PHE A 184 -14.83 -4.85 5.12
C PHE A 184 -15.67 -3.66 5.59
N LYS A 185 -15.46 -3.23 6.85
CA LYS A 185 -15.98 -1.97 7.40
C LYS A 185 -15.05 -0.79 7.16
N ARG A 186 -13.84 -1.09 6.69
CA ARG A 186 -12.71 -0.17 6.59
C ARG A 186 -12.14 -0.23 5.19
N LEU A 187 -11.40 0.80 4.81
CA LEU A 187 -10.72 0.80 3.52
C LEU A 187 -9.75 -0.39 3.47
N CYS A 188 -9.90 -1.27 2.49
CA CYS A 188 -9.10 -2.49 2.36
C CYS A 188 -7.92 -2.30 1.40
N PHE A 189 -6.97 -3.23 1.47
CA PHE A 189 -5.86 -3.29 0.53
C PHE A 189 -6.38 -3.73 -0.85
N GLY A 190 -5.75 -3.21 -1.91
CA GLY A 190 -5.94 -3.63 -3.30
C GLY A 190 -7.20 -3.14 -4.03
N LEU A 191 -7.96 -2.21 -3.44
CA LEU A 191 -8.73 -1.27 -4.26
C LEU A 191 -7.76 -0.26 -4.88
N VAL A 192 -7.99 0.08 -6.16
CA VAL A 192 -7.17 1.06 -6.89
C VAL A 192 -7.18 2.44 -6.21
N CYS A 193 -8.36 2.86 -5.75
CA CYS A 193 -8.55 4.15 -5.09
C CYS A 193 -8.13 4.18 -3.60
N SER A 194 -7.79 3.03 -2.98
CA SER A 194 -7.44 2.98 -1.55
C SER A 194 -6.25 3.87 -1.20
N SER A 195 -5.22 3.87 -2.06
CA SER A 195 -4.03 4.71 -1.88
C SER A 195 -4.37 6.20 -1.90
N PHE A 196 -5.17 6.62 -2.88
CA PHE A 196 -5.61 8.01 -2.99
C PHE A 196 -6.46 8.42 -1.79
N LEU A 197 -7.46 7.62 -1.42
CA LEU A 197 -8.37 7.93 -0.32
C LEU A 197 -7.62 8.05 1.01
N ALA A 198 -6.79 7.06 1.37
CA ALA A 198 -6.04 7.12 2.62
C ALA A 198 -5.10 8.34 2.68
N MET A 199 -4.40 8.64 1.59
CA MET A 199 -3.53 9.81 1.52
C MET A 199 -4.30 11.12 1.58
N SER A 200 -5.46 11.20 0.95
CA SER A 200 -6.32 12.39 0.98
C SER A 200 -6.86 12.66 2.38
N VAL A 201 -7.28 11.62 3.11
CA VAL A 201 -7.68 11.73 4.52
C VAL A 201 -6.52 12.23 5.37
N ILE A 202 -5.33 11.64 5.20
CA ILE A 202 -4.13 12.04 5.94
C ILE A 202 -3.80 13.52 5.68
N ARG A 203 -3.78 13.96 4.41
CA ARG A 203 -3.48 15.35 4.04
C ARG A 203 -4.54 16.32 4.54
N HIS A 204 -5.82 15.96 4.44
CA HIS A 204 -6.92 16.75 4.99
C HIS A 204 -6.78 16.91 6.50
N HIS A 205 -6.51 15.82 7.21
CA HIS A 205 -6.36 15.82 8.65
C HIS A 205 -5.22 16.73 9.11
N VAL A 206 -4.01 16.60 8.54
CA VAL A 206 -2.87 17.42 8.98
C VAL A 206 -3.05 18.89 8.65
N LYS A 207 -3.67 19.24 7.52
CA LYS A 207 -3.98 20.63 7.17
C LYS A 207 -4.87 21.34 8.19
N LYS A 208 -5.76 20.61 8.88
CA LYS A 208 -6.58 21.17 9.98
C LYS A 208 -5.74 21.72 11.13
N TYR A 209 -4.53 21.19 11.32
CA TYR A 209 -3.62 21.57 12.39
C TYR A 209 -2.45 22.43 11.93
N GLN A 210 -2.50 23.02 10.72
CA GLN A 210 -1.44 23.86 10.17
C GLN A 210 -1.01 24.99 11.12
N HIS A 211 -1.97 25.60 11.83
CA HIS A 211 -1.68 26.68 12.77
C HIS A 211 -1.12 26.20 14.12
N GLN A 212 -1.36 24.94 14.51
CA GLN A 212 -0.92 24.38 15.79
C GLN A 212 0.43 23.67 15.69
N PHE A 213 0.69 22.98 14.57
CA PHE A 213 1.91 22.20 14.34
C PHE A 213 2.47 22.47 12.93
N PRO A 214 2.84 23.71 12.59
CA PRO A 214 3.19 24.10 11.22
C PRO A 214 4.33 23.26 10.63
N GLU A 215 5.37 22.99 11.41
CA GLU A 215 6.53 22.19 10.99
C GLU A 215 6.14 20.73 10.74
N ALA A 216 5.48 20.08 11.71
CA ALA A 216 5.03 18.70 11.58
C ALA A 216 4.05 18.50 10.40
N VAL A 217 3.22 19.50 10.09
CA VAL A 217 2.34 19.45 8.94
C VAL A 217 3.13 19.53 7.64
N ASN A 218 4.11 20.43 7.53
CA ASN A 218 4.97 20.54 6.35
C ASN A 218 5.73 19.23 6.11
N GLU A 219 6.28 18.63 7.17
CA GLU A 219 6.94 17.32 7.09
C GLU A 219 6.01 16.26 6.51
N VAL A 220 4.78 16.15 6.99
CA VAL A 220 3.83 15.17 6.42
C VAL A 220 3.47 15.49 4.96
N LEU A 221 3.27 16.76 4.62
CA LEU A 221 2.82 17.15 3.29
C LEU A 221 3.92 16.98 2.23
N GLU A 222 5.17 17.24 2.58
CA GLU A 222 6.32 17.19 1.66
C GLU A 222 7.06 15.87 1.67
N ASN A 223 7.09 15.16 2.81
CA ASN A 223 8.00 14.03 3.02
C ASN A 223 7.31 12.67 3.19
N MET A 224 5.98 12.61 3.06
CA MET A 224 5.27 11.34 3.02
C MET A 224 5.30 10.73 1.61
N TYR A 225 5.69 9.46 1.52
CA TYR A 225 5.70 8.67 0.28
C TYR A 225 5.12 7.28 0.51
N VAL A 226 4.02 6.94 -0.19
CA VAL A 226 3.35 5.63 -0.16
C VAL A 226 3.05 5.13 1.27
N GLY A 227 2.93 6.04 2.24
CA GLY A 227 2.63 5.73 3.65
C GLY A 227 3.82 5.76 4.61
N ASP A 228 5.04 5.85 4.08
CA ASP A 228 6.26 6.10 4.87
C ASP A 228 6.48 7.61 4.97
N LEU A 229 6.78 8.10 6.17
CA LEU A 229 7.22 9.46 6.43
C LEU A 229 8.74 9.45 6.63
N LEU A 230 9.45 10.24 5.81
CA LEU A 230 10.92 10.28 5.77
C LEU A 230 11.42 11.71 5.95
N PHE A 231 11.91 12.06 7.13
CA PHE A 231 12.49 13.39 7.35
C PHE A 231 13.85 13.31 8.05
N SER A 232 14.57 14.43 8.09
CA SER A 232 15.83 14.52 8.83
C SER A 232 15.94 15.82 9.59
N VAL A 233 16.76 15.80 10.64
CA VAL A 233 17.06 16.93 11.53
C VAL A 233 18.55 16.93 11.91
N ASP A 234 19.06 18.04 12.40
CA ASP A 234 20.47 18.16 12.82
C ASP A 234 20.71 17.70 14.26
N GLU A 235 19.71 17.85 15.14
CA GLU A 235 19.83 17.62 16.59
C GLU A 235 18.80 16.61 17.12
N GLU A 236 19.21 15.82 18.11
CA GLU A 236 18.37 14.76 18.69
C GLU A 236 17.19 15.31 19.51
N GLU A 237 17.35 16.50 20.09
CA GLU A 237 16.27 17.21 20.79
C GLU A 237 15.16 17.61 19.80
N SER A 238 15.54 18.23 18.68
CA SER A 238 14.63 18.56 17.57
C SER A 238 13.93 17.32 17.01
N ALA A 239 14.65 16.20 16.87
CA ALA A 239 14.06 14.90 16.49
C ALA A 239 12.95 14.48 17.46
N SER A 240 13.25 14.53 18.76
CA SER A 240 12.33 14.10 19.81
C SER A 240 11.08 14.98 19.87
N GLU A 241 11.24 16.29 19.73
CA GLU A 241 10.14 17.23 19.67
C GLU A 241 9.26 17.00 18.44
N MET A 242 9.86 16.89 17.25
CA MET A 242 9.14 16.63 16.01
C MET A 242 8.35 15.32 16.08
N VAL A 243 8.95 14.26 16.62
CA VAL A 243 8.28 12.97 16.86
C VAL A 243 7.08 13.13 17.80
N ALA A 244 7.22 13.91 18.87
CA ALA A 244 6.13 14.15 19.82
C ALA A 244 4.98 14.94 19.17
N GLN A 245 5.29 15.99 18.41
CA GLN A 245 4.31 16.77 17.66
C GLN A 245 3.57 15.90 16.62
N LEU A 246 4.31 15.11 15.83
CA LEU A 246 3.74 14.19 14.83
C LEU A 246 2.83 13.14 15.49
N ARG A 247 3.25 12.53 16.59
CA ARG A 247 2.44 11.56 17.34
C ARG A 247 1.16 12.19 17.88
N LYS A 248 1.26 13.38 18.48
CA LYS A 248 0.10 14.11 19.02
C LYS A 248 -0.87 14.45 17.91
N MET A 249 -0.41 15.09 16.84
CA MET A 249 -1.23 15.47 15.69
C MET A 249 -1.93 14.25 15.09
N LYS A 250 -1.19 13.20 14.75
CA LYS A 250 -1.77 12.00 14.11
C LYS A 250 -2.78 11.29 15.02
N LYS A 251 -2.51 11.22 16.33
CA LYS A 251 -3.43 10.61 17.30
C LYS A 251 -4.79 11.32 17.34
N LEU A 252 -4.84 12.64 17.14
CA LEU A 252 -6.09 13.40 17.07
C LEU A 252 -6.96 13.01 15.87
N GLY A 253 -6.40 12.38 14.84
CA GLY A 253 -7.13 11.86 13.68
C GLY A 253 -7.43 10.37 13.76
N GLY A 254 -7.10 9.73 14.89
CA GLY A 254 -7.15 8.27 15.02
C GLY A 254 -6.02 7.55 14.28
N PHE A 255 -4.96 8.26 13.88
CA PHE A 255 -3.83 7.68 13.18
C PHE A 255 -2.68 7.33 14.13
N LEU A 256 -2.09 6.15 13.92
CA LEU A 256 -0.94 5.67 14.70
C LEU A 256 0.33 5.61 13.84
N LEU A 257 1.35 6.38 14.23
CA LEU A 257 2.71 6.27 13.69
C LEU A 257 3.51 5.21 14.47
N THR A 258 4.15 4.31 13.75
CA THR A 258 4.93 3.18 14.30
C THR A 258 6.26 3.04 13.57
N LYS A 259 7.13 2.14 14.07
CA LYS A 259 8.39 1.76 13.43
C LYS A 259 9.32 2.94 13.19
N TRP A 260 9.59 3.69 14.26
CA TRP A 260 10.59 4.74 14.23
C TRP A 260 11.98 4.11 14.10
N ALA A 261 12.68 4.41 13.02
CA ALA A 261 14.04 3.95 12.78
C ALA A 261 14.97 5.15 12.56
N LYS A 262 16.17 5.09 13.15
CA LYS A 262 17.26 6.05 12.92
C LYS A 262 18.19 5.52 11.81
N ARG A 263 18.79 6.44 11.06
CA ARG A 263 19.67 6.12 9.91
C ARG A 263 20.79 5.13 10.23
N ASP A 264 21.43 5.25 11.40
CA ASP A 264 22.58 4.41 11.77
C ASP A 264 22.22 2.94 12.07
N GLU A 265 20.92 2.62 12.18
CA GLU A 265 20.40 1.27 12.43
C GLU A 265 19.90 0.57 11.13
N LEU A 266 20.00 1.24 9.97
CA LEU A 266 19.56 0.68 8.70
C LEU A 266 20.66 -0.23 8.11
N SER A 267 20.59 -1.53 8.40
CA SER A 267 21.46 -2.53 7.80
C SER A 267 21.09 -2.77 6.32
N TYR A 268 22.11 -2.88 5.47
CA TYR A 268 21.97 -3.17 4.05
C TYR A 268 21.91 -4.69 3.84
N LEU A 269 20.87 -5.19 3.20
CA LEU A 269 20.87 -6.54 2.63
C LEU A 269 20.96 -6.42 1.12
N ILE A 270 22.15 -6.63 0.57
CA ILE A 270 22.35 -6.82 -0.86
C ILE A 270 21.96 -8.27 -1.18
N PRO A 271 20.92 -8.53 -1.99
CA PRO A 271 20.61 -9.90 -2.37
C PRO A 271 21.75 -10.43 -3.25
N SER A 272 22.44 -11.47 -2.81
CA SER A 272 23.54 -12.14 -3.51
C SER A 272 23.13 -12.86 -4.82
N ASN A 273 21.92 -12.61 -5.34
CA ASN A 273 21.28 -13.37 -6.43
C ASN A 273 20.54 -12.46 -7.45
N VAL A 274 21.05 -11.27 -7.76
CA VAL A 274 20.47 -10.45 -8.84
C VAL A 274 21.12 -10.82 -10.18
N ASP A 275 20.45 -11.68 -10.96
CA ASP A 275 20.94 -12.06 -12.30
C ASP A 275 20.95 -10.85 -13.27
N PRO A 276 22.12 -10.48 -13.83
CA PRO A 276 22.25 -9.38 -14.77
C PRO A 276 21.54 -9.62 -16.13
N ASN A 277 21.24 -10.86 -16.51
CA ASN A 277 20.74 -11.22 -17.85
C ASN A 277 19.22 -11.49 -17.94
N THR A 278 18.48 -11.50 -16.84
CA THR A 278 17.04 -11.71 -16.90
C THR A 278 16.33 -10.53 -17.59
N LEU A 279 15.47 -10.81 -18.58
CA LEU A 279 14.56 -9.83 -19.19
C LEU A 279 13.39 -9.60 -18.25
N TYR A 280 13.16 -8.35 -17.85
CA TYR A 280 12.25 -8.06 -16.75
C TYR A 280 10.88 -7.53 -17.18
N THR A 281 9.85 -8.04 -16.51
CA THR A 281 8.53 -7.40 -16.42
C THR A 281 8.49 -6.43 -15.24
N LYS A 282 7.52 -5.51 -15.23
CA LYS A 282 7.32 -4.58 -14.09
C LYS A 282 7.23 -5.30 -12.75
N ARG A 283 6.56 -6.46 -12.67
CA ARG A 283 6.41 -7.30 -11.47
C ARG A 283 7.75 -7.76 -10.93
N GLN A 284 8.67 -8.17 -11.81
CA GLN A 284 9.97 -8.64 -11.38
C GLN A 284 10.87 -7.50 -10.90
N LEU A 285 10.82 -6.32 -11.53
CA LEU A 285 11.50 -5.13 -11.01
C LEU A 285 11.01 -4.78 -9.59
N ILE A 286 9.69 -4.80 -9.38
CA ILE A 286 9.08 -4.56 -8.05
C ILE A 286 9.55 -5.61 -7.05
N SER A 287 9.52 -6.89 -7.42
CA SER A 287 9.92 -8.00 -6.55
C SER A 287 11.40 -7.90 -6.14
N THR A 288 12.29 -7.62 -7.11
CA THR A 288 13.73 -7.46 -6.85
C THR A 288 14.00 -6.23 -5.98
N THR A 289 13.34 -5.10 -6.27
CA THR A 289 13.42 -3.88 -5.45
C THR A 289 12.93 -4.13 -4.03
N ALA A 290 11.87 -4.93 -3.85
CA ALA A 290 11.31 -5.25 -2.53
C ALA A 290 12.20 -6.17 -1.68
N LYS A 291 13.06 -6.98 -2.32
CA LYS A 291 14.06 -7.84 -1.65
C LYS A 291 15.25 -7.04 -1.13
N MET A 292 15.52 -5.88 -1.71
CA MET A 292 16.59 -4.99 -1.28
C MET A 292 16.09 -4.16 -0.10
N TYR A 293 16.49 -4.55 1.11
CA TYR A 293 16.24 -3.72 2.28
C TYR A 293 17.39 -2.72 2.44
N ASP A 294 17.21 -1.56 1.81
CA ASP A 294 17.93 -0.33 2.09
C ASP A 294 16.97 0.81 1.75
N PRO A 295 16.53 1.62 2.72
CA PRO A 295 15.63 2.72 2.43
C PRO A 295 16.22 3.75 1.44
N LEU A 296 17.55 3.91 1.29
CA LEU A 296 18.10 5.22 0.90
C LEU A 296 19.34 5.29 -0.02
N ARG A 297 20.26 4.32 -0.07
CA ARG A 297 21.50 4.49 -0.87
C ARG A 297 21.53 3.66 -2.15
N ILE A 298 21.17 2.39 -2.06
CA ILE A 298 21.27 1.44 -3.16
C ILE A 298 19.93 1.30 -3.89
N SER A 299 18.79 1.40 -3.18
CA SER A 299 17.45 1.22 -3.78
C SER A 299 16.83 2.47 -4.42
N LEU A 300 17.53 3.61 -4.42
CA LEU A 300 17.02 4.88 -4.93
C LEU A 300 16.64 4.79 -6.42
N GLU A 301 17.58 4.38 -7.27
CA GLU A 301 17.31 4.25 -8.71
C GLU A 301 16.22 3.22 -9.02
N PRO A 302 16.21 2.00 -8.43
CA PRO A 302 15.09 1.06 -8.54
C PRO A 302 13.73 1.68 -8.24
N LYS A 303 13.62 2.43 -7.13
CA LYS A 303 12.34 3.04 -6.71
C LYS A 303 11.92 4.20 -7.61
N ILE A 304 12.87 4.98 -8.15
CA ILE A 304 12.59 6.00 -9.15
C ILE A 304 12.10 5.37 -10.46
N LEU A 305 12.75 4.29 -10.91
CA LEU A 305 12.31 3.53 -12.09
C LEU A 305 10.92 2.95 -11.87
N PHE A 306 10.63 2.44 -10.68
CA PHE A 306 9.29 1.99 -10.30
C PHE A 306 8.26 3.12 -10.36
N GLN A 307 8.57 4.31 -9.83
CA GLN A 307 7.68 5.48 -9.92
C GLN A 307 7.39 5.86 -11.37
N ARG A 308 8.41 5.84 -12.25
CA ARG A 308 8.25 6.10 -13.70
C ARG A 308 7.36 5.06 -14.38
N LEU A 309 7.54 3.78 -14.07
CA LEU A 309 6.68 2.71 -14.56
C LEU A 309 5.23 2.82 -14.07
N TRP A 310 5.01 3.46 -12.93
CA TRP A 310 3.66 3.76 -12.46
C TRP A 310 3.05 4.93 -13.23
N GLN A 311 3.81 6.00 -13.48
CA GLN A 311 3.38 7.16 -14.26
C GLN A 311 3.12 6.81 -15.74
N GLN A 312 3.86 5.86 -16.31
CA GLN A 312 3.68 5.36 -17.67
C GLN A 312 2.60 4.27 -17.79
N GLU A 313 1.86 4.01 -16.71
CA GLU A 313 0.73 3.07 -16.65
C GLU A 313 0.99 1.59 -17.03
N VAL A 314 2.25 1.18 -17.22
CA VAL A 314 2.66 -0.18 -17.58
C VAL A 314 2.02 -1.25 -16.68
N ASP A 315 1.48 -2.35 -17.23
CA ASP A 315 0.91 -3.45 -16.43
C ASP A 315 2.02 -4.23 -15.70
N CYS A 316 1.67 -4.92 -14.62
CA CYS A 316 2.62 -5.69 -13.81
C CYS A 316 3.35 -6.76 -14.63
N ASP A 317 2.70 -7.39 -15.60
CA ASP A 317 3.29 -8.47 -16.38
C ASP A 317 3.89 -8.01 -17.73
N ASP A 318 3.80 -6.72 -18.03
CA ASP A 318 4.36 -6.15 -19.25
C ASP A 318 5.88 -6.00 -19.17
N LYS A 319 6.53 -6.10 -20.34
CA LYS A 319 7.96 -5.81 -20.49
C LYS A 319 8.26 -4.36 -20.13
N LEU A 320 9.42 -4.14 -19.52
CA LEU A 320 9.90 -2.78 -19.25
C LEU A 320 10.12 -2.02 -20.56
N PRO A 321 9.68 -0.75 -20.66
CA PRO A 321 10.06 0.13 -21.76
C PRO A 321 11.58 0.28 -21.88
N ASP A 322 12.11 0.42 -23.09
CA ASP A 322 13.55 0.38 -23.37
C ASP A 322 14.36 1.38 -22.53
N ASN A 323 13.84 2.59 -22.32
CA ASN A 323 14.47 3.63 -21.53
C ASN A 323 14.58 3.27 -20.03
N VAL A 324 13.63 2.51 -19.49
CA VAL A 324 13.64 2.00 -18.12
C VAL A 324 14.54 0.76 -18.05
N HIS A 325 14.47 -0.12 -19.05
CA HIS A 325 15.25 -1.34 -19.13
C HIS A 325 16.76 -1.04 -19.15
N GLN A 326 17.21 -0.08 -19.96
CA GLN A 326 18.62 0.33 -20.02
C GLN A 326 19.12 0.87 -18.68
N LYS A 327 18.34 1.72 -18.01
CA LYS A 327 18.70 2.26 -16.68
C LYS A 327 18.73 1.17 -15.62
N TRP A 328 17.76 0.26 -15.64
CA TRP A 328 17.73 -0.90 -14.74
C TRP A 328 18.96 -1.80 -14.93
N LYS A 329 19.35 -2.06 -16.18
CA LYS A 329 20.54 -2.86 -16.49
C LYS A 329 21.82 -2.18 -16.01
N LYS A 330 21.98 -0.88 -16.29
CA LYS A 330 23.11 -0.07 -15.84
C LYS A 330 23.27 -0.12 -14.32
N TRP A 331 22.19 0.17 -13.59
CA TRP A 331 22.18 0.17 -12.14
C TRP A 331 22.58 -1.20 -11.54
N LYS A 332 22.10 -2.32 -12.11
CA LYS A 332 22.50 -3.66 -11.65
C LYS A 332 23.99 -3.90 -11.81
N THR A 333 24.60 -3.43 -12.90
CA THR A 333 26.04 -3.53 -13.10
C THR A 333 26.79 -2.74 -12.04
N GLU A 334 26.37 -1.49 -11.79
CA GLU A 334 26.96 -0.64 -10.76
C GLU A 334 26.81 -1.23 -9.35
N LEU A 335 25.71 -1.95 -9.07
CA LEU A 335 25.47 -2.61 -7.80
C LEU A 335 26.43 -3.78 -7.53
N MET A 336 26.87 -4.49 -8.57
CA MET A 336 27.86 -5.56 -8.44
C MET A 336 29.27 -5.03 -8.15
N ASP A 337 29.54 -3.77 -8.49
CA ASP A 337 30.83 -3.11 -8.26
C ASP A 337 30.93 -2.46 -6.86
N ILE A 338 29.86 -2.49 -6.07
CA ILE A 338 29.88 -2.00 -4.69
C ILE A 338 30.57 -3.07 -3.81
N PRO A 339 31.71 -2.76 -3.17
CA PRO A 339 32.39 -3.72 -2.30
C PRO A 339 31.46 -4.13 -1.15
N GLU A 340 31.41 -5.44 -0.85
CA GLU A 340 30.81 -5.96 0.38
C GLU A 340 31.54 -5.30 1.57
N ILE A 341 30.82 -4.53 2.39
CA ILE A 341 31.34 -3.93 3.63
C ILE A 341 30.79 -4.70 4.82
#